data_AF-A0A7C6VJE0-F1
#
_entry.id   AF-A0A7C6VJE0-F1
#
_cell.length_a   1.000
_cell.length_b   1.000
_cell.length_c   1.000
_cell.angle_alpha   90.00
_cell.angle_beta   90.00
_cell.angle_gamma   90.00
#
_symmetry.space_group_name_H-M   'P 1'
#
loop_
_entity.id
_entity.type
_entity.pdbx_description
1 polymer ?
#
loop_
_entity_poly.entity_id
_entity_poly.type
_entity_poly.pdbx_seq_one_letter_code
_entity_poly.pdbx_strand_id
1 'polypeptide(L)'
;PGYLRLKLPAADIKPAILGHAEFAAFTTRIGALFDAWRAEARPRLAALGPGDHAKAVIDTLSEALLERFRAAPLLDPYAVYQHLMGYWADTLQDDVHQIVQAGWQPVLDGTPNTDLIPPALIIARFFAAEQAAIDALEAEREALARQIEEAEEEQSGEDSLFAEARNERGKLTAKGVKDRLKAIKSDREAADEHAALQAQLALIEAEAAAAKKVKDASRALDAQVRARYATLDADSVQALVIDDKWLAALAAALQAEVERVSQTLTGRVRELAERYATPLPALAVEVETLSARVEEHLRRMGVAWS
;
A
#
# COMPACT_ATOMS: atom_id res chain seq x y z
N PRO A 1 -36.42 -8.30 -31.80
CA PRO A 1 -35.14 -8.60 -31.11
C PRO A 1 -34.35 -7.31 -30.88
N GLY A 2 -34.36 -6.82 -29.64
CA GLY A 2 -33.86 -5.48 -29.29
C GLY A 2 -32.40 -5.49 -28.81
N TYR A 3 -31.69 -4.41 -29.09
CA TYR A 3 -30.37 -4.13 -28.50
C TYR A 3 -30.52 -3.83 -27.02
N LEU A 4 -29.64 -4.40 -26.19
CA LEU A 4 -29.59 -4.11 -24.77
C LEU A 4 -28.76 -2.84 -24.55
N ARG A 5 -29.32 -1.88 -23.82
CA ARG A 5 -28.60 -0.69 -23.34
C ARG A 5 -28.23 -0.87 -21.88
N LEU A 6 -27.09 -0.32 -21.48
CA LEU A 6 -26.76 -0.23 -20.06
C LEU A 6 -27.87 0.51 -19.31
N LYS A 7 -28.26 -0.02 -18.14
CA LYS A 7 -29.18 0.67 -17.22
C LYS A 7 -28.52 1.81 -16.47
N LEU A 8 -27.18 1.82 -16.40
CA LEU A 8 -26.37 2.75 -15.63
C LEU A 8 -25.27 3.37 -16.52
N PRO A 9 -24.80 4.59 -16.22
CA PRO A 9 -23.60 5.15 -16.84
C PRO A 9 -22.37 4.25 -16.68
N ALA A 10 -21.44 4.29 -17.64
CA ALA A 10 -20.23 3.47 -17.60
C ALA A 10 -19.31 3.76 -16.39
N ALA A 11 -19.39 4.98 -15.86
CA ALA A 11 -18.72 5.39 -14.63
C ALA A 11 -19.26 4.66 -13.39
N ASP A 12 -20.55 4.31 -13.38
CA ASP A 12 -21.26 3.77 -12.22
C ASP A 12 -21.25 2.23 -12.18
N ILE A 13 -20.73 1.57 -13.23
CA ILE A 13 -20.65 0.10 -13.32
C ILE A 13 -19.87 -0.48 -12.13
N LYS A 14 -18.70 0.06 -11.83
CA LYS A 14 -17.84 -0.46 -10.75
C LYS A 14 -18.49 -0.30 -9.37
N PRO A 15 -18.96 0.91 -8.99
CA PRO A 15 -19.74 1.08 -7.76
C PRO A 15 -20.95 0.14 -7.67
N ALA A 16 -21.69 -0.06 -8.77
CA ALA A 16 -22.86 -0.92 -8.79
C ALA A 16 -22.52 -2.40 -8.60
N ILE A 17 -21.44 -2.90 -9.21
CA ILE A 17 -20.95 -4.28 -9.02
C ILE A 17 -20.53 -4.47 -7.55
N LEU A 18 -19.70 -3.57 -7.03
CA LEU A 18 -19.16 -3.69 -5.66
C LEU A 18 -20.26 -3.57 -4.60
N GLY A 19 -21.29 -2.75 -4.84
CA GLY A 19 -22.45 -2.61 -3.97
C GLY A 19 -23.52 -3.69 -4.14
N HIS A 20 -23.36 -4.63 -5.09
CA HIS A 20 -24.38 -5.64 -5.36
C HIS A 20 -24.35 -6.76 -4.31
N ALA A 21 -25.52 -7.19 -3.84
CA ALA A 21 -25.66 -8.21 -2.81
C ALA A 21 -25.01 -9.55 -3.19
N GLU A 22 -25.07 -9.95 -4.47
CA GLU A 22 -24.41 -11.17 -4.93
C GLU A 22 -22.88 -11.07 -4.87
N PHE A 23 -22.31 -9.90 -5.16
CA PHE A 23 -20.88 -9.70 -5.07
C PHE A 23 -20.43 -9.71 -3.61
N ALA A 24 -21.18 -9.07 -2.71
CA ALA A 24 -20.93 -9.14 -1.27
C ALA A 24 -21.08 -10.57 -0.69
N ALA A 25 -22.07 -11.33 -1.16
CA ALA A 25 -22.23 -12.74 -0.78
C ALA A 25 -21.08 -13.60 -1.29
N PHE A 26 -20.59 -13.32 -2.51
CA PHE A 26 -19.40 -13.95 -3.08
C PHE A 26 -18.16 -13.65 -2.22
N THR A 27 -17.85 -12.40 -1.91
CA THR A 27 -16.68 -12.05 -1.09
C THR A 27 -16.74 -12.68 0.31
N THR A 28 -17.93 -12.69 0.93
CA THR A 28 -18.17 -13.36 2.21
C THR A 28 -17.88 -14.87 2.12
N ARG A 29 -18.35 -15.54 1.06
CA ARG A 29 -18.10 -16.96 0.83
C ARG A 29 -16.60 -17.24 0.65
N ILE A 30 -15.88 -16.39 -0.08
CA ILE A 30 -14.43 -16.55 -0.26
C ILE A 30 -13.69 -16.44 1.07
N GLY A 31 -14.02 -15.44 1.89
CA GLY A 31 -13.49 -15.31 3.24
C GLY A 31 -13.74 -16.57 4.07
N ALA A 32 -14.98 -17.08 4.09
CA ALA A 32 -15.33 -18.28 4.84
C ALA A 32 -14.57 -19.54 4.38
N LEU A 33 -14.37 -19.74 3.07
CA LEU A 33 -13.58 -20.84 2.54
C LEU A 33 -12.11 -20.75 3.02
N PHE A 34 -11.53 -19.55 2.96
CA PHE A 34 -10.17 -19.32 3.42
C PHE A 34 -10.03 -19.52 4.94
N ASP A 35 -10.96 -19.00 5.73
CA ASP A 35 -10.99 -19.18 7.19
C ASP A 35 -11.04 -20.66 7.58
N ALA A 36 -11.87 -21.44 6.90
CA ALA A 36 -11.96 -22.87 7.13
C ALA A 36 -10.66 -23.60 6.75
N TRP A 37 -10.01 -23.22 5.65
CA TRP A 37 -8.68 -23.77 5.29
C TRP A 37 -7.62 -23.39 6.33
N ARG A 38 -7.59 -22.13 6.78
CA ARG A 38 -6.66 -21.64 7.82
C ARG A 38 -6.80 -22.41 9.13
N ALA A 39 -8.03 -22.70 9.55
CA ALA A 39 -8.30 -23.46 10.78
C ALA A 39 -7.70 -24.87 10.74
N GLU A 40 -7.58 -25.48 9.55
CA GLU A 40 -6.93 -26.78 9.35
C GLU A 40 -5.42 -26.67 9.11
N ALA A 41 -4.98 -25.63 8.41
CA ALA A 41 -3.59 -25.38 8.10
C ALA A 41 -2.76 -25.00 9.34
N ARG A 42 -3.29 -24.10 10.17
CA ARG A 42 -2.60 -23.54 11.34
C ARG A 42 -2.05 -24.61 12.30
N PRO A 43 -2.83 -25.60 12.79
CA PRO A 43 -2.28 -26.62 13.69
C PRO A 43 -1.21 -27.50 13.03
N ARG A 44 -1.28 -27.72 11.70
CA ARG A 44 -0.26 -28.48 10.97
C ARG A 44 1.05 -27.69 10.86
N LEU A 45 0.95 -26.39 10.59
CA LEU A 45 2.09 -25.48 10.59
C LEU A 45 2.71 -25.41 11.99
N ALA A 46 1.90 -25.27 13.05
CA ALA A 46 2.37 -25.23 14.43
C ALA A 46 3.04 -26.54 14.89
N ALA A 47 2.67 -27.67 14.29
CA ALA A 47 3.27 -28.96 14.60
C ALA A 47 4.66 -29.16 13.97
N LEU A 48 5.10 -28.26 13.08
CA LEU A 48 6.45 -28.31 12.49
C LEU A 48 7.52 -28.30 13.58
N GLY A 49 8.50 -29.19 13.44
CA GLY A 49 9.64 -29.26 14.32
C GLY A 49 10.88 -29.88 13.67
N PRO A 50 11.95 -30.05 14.46
CA PRO A 50 13.21 -30.55 13.95
C PRO A 50 13.10 -31.93 13.30
N GLY A 51 13.58 -32.06 12.06
CA GLY A 51 13.57 -33.32 11.30
C GLY A 51 12.34 -33.56 10.41
N ASP A 52 11.34 -32.67 10.44
CA ASP A 52 10.19 -32.76 9.52
C ASP A 52 10.56 -32.51 8.05
N HIS A 53 9.72 -32.96 7.13
CA HIS A 53 9.92 -32.76 5.69
C HIS A 53 9.08 -31.60 5.16
N ALA A 54 9.74 -30.46 4.90
CA ALA A 54 9.13 -29.25 4.35
C ALA A 54 8.21 -29.50 3.14
N LYS A 55 8.64 -30.39 2.23
CA LYS A 55 7.87 -30.74 1.03
C LYS A 55 6.50 -31.38 1.34
N ALA A 56 6.44 -32.27 2.34
CA ALA A 56 5.20 -32.94 2.68
C ALA A 56 4.13 -31.95 3.20
N VAL A 57 4.58 -30.88 3.86
CA VAL A 57 3.73 -29.84 4.42
C VAL A 57 3.10 -29.01 3.30
N ILE A 58 3.89 -28.53 2.34
CA ILE A 58 3.36 -27.72 1.24
C ILE A 58 2.47 -28.54 0.29
N ASP A 59 2.82 -29.78 -0.01
CA ASP A 59 1.99 -30.68 -0.84
C ASP A 59 0.57 -30.78 -0.21
N THR A 60 0.54 -31.04 1.09
CA THR A 60 -0.72 -31.17 1.84
C THR A 60 -1.52 -29.86 1.89
N LEU A 61 -0.86 -28.73 2.20
CA LEU A 61 -1.53 -27.44 2.34
C LEU A 61 -2.09 -26.92 1.01
N SER A 62 -1.32 -27.12 -0.07
CA SER A 62 -1.66 -26.65 -1.40
C SER A 62 -2.78 -27.47 -2.04
N GLU A 63 -2.79 -28.80 -1.86
CA GLU A 63 -3.91 -29.65 -2.28
C GLU A 63 -5.19 -29.31 -1.53
N ALA A 64 -5.12 -29.15 -0.20
CA ALA A 64 -6.29 -28.78 0.61
C ALA A 64 -6.86 -27.39 0.24
N LEU A 65 -5.98 -26.44 -0.12
CA LEU A 65 -6.39 -25.12 -0.59
C LEU A 65 -7.09 -25.23 -1.95
N LEU A 66 -6.45 -25.91 -2.91
CA LEU A 66 -6.97 -26.07 -4.26
C LEU A 66 -8.35 -26.72 -4.26
N GLU A 67 -8.52 -27.81 -3.51
CA GLU A 67 -9.79 -28.54 -3.44
C GLU A 67 -10.90 -27.68 -2.85
N ARG A 68 -10.62 -26.94 -1.77
CA ARG A 68 -11.61 -26.08 -1.13
C ARG A 68 -12.07 -24.95 -2.04
N PHE A 69 -11.14 -24.37 -2.78
CA PHE A 69 -11.43 -23.28 -3.71
C PHE A 69 -12.11 -23.73 -5.00
N ARG A 70 -12.24 -25.03 -5.30
CA ARG A 70 -13.16 -25.51 -6.36
C ARG A 70 -14.61 -25.10 -6.11
N ALA A 71 -14.97 -24.86 -4.85
CA ALA A 71 -16.29 -24.37 -4.46
C ALA A 71 -16.44 -22.83 -4.56
N ALA A 72 -15.45 -22.09 -5.06
CA ALA A 72 -15.47 -20.63 -5.21
C ALA A 72 -15.90 -20.24 -6.64
N PRO A 73 -17.16 -19.82 -6.88
CA PRO A 73 -17.55 -19.31 -8.20
C PRO A 73 -16.76 -18.04 -8.55
N LEU A 74 -16.48 -17.77 -9.82
CA LEU A 74 -15.74 -16.58 -10.32
C LEU A 74 -14.24 -16.50 -9.99
N LEU A 75 -13.72 -17.33 -9.10
CA LEU A 75 -12.29 -17.49 -8.88
C LEU A 75 -11.77 -18.71 -9.63
N ASP A 76 -10.57 -18.58 -10.19
CA ASP A 76 -9.81 -19.73 -10.65
C ASP A 76 -9.10 -20.38 -9.44
N PRO A 77 -9.44 -21.63 -9.06
CA PRO A 77 -8.78 -22.31 -7.95
C PRO A 77 -7.27 -22.43 -8.16
N TYR A 78 -6.82 -22.50 -9.41
CA TYR A 78 -5.40 -22.53 -9.73
C TYR A 78 -4.70 -21.21 -9.45
N ALA A 79 -5.37 -20.06 -9.65
CA ALA A 79 -4.80 -18.75 -9.30
C ALA A 79 -4.53 -18.66 -7.79
N VAL A 80 -5.46 -19.12 -6.96
CA VAL A 80 -5.29 -19.15 -5.49
C VAL A 80 -4.16 -20.10 -5.08
N TYR A 81 -4.10 -21.29 -5.70
CA TYR A 81 -2.99 -22.22 -5.52
C TYR A 81 -1.64 -21.60 -5.91
N GLN A 82 -1.58 -20.88 -7.03
CA GLN A 82 -0.35 -20.23 -7.49
C GLN A 82 0.12 -19.13 -6.55
N HIS A 83 -0.79 -18.37 -5.93
CA HIS A 83 -0.42 -17.40 -4.89
C HIS A 83 0.29 -18.07 -3.71
N LEU A 84 -0.21 -19.22 -3.24
CA LEU A 84 0.48 -20.00 -2.21
C LEU A 84 1.83 -20.52 -2.70
N MET A 85 1.91 -21.07 -3.91
CA MET A 85 3.16 -21.64 -4.43
C MET A 85 4.23 -20.58 -4.71
N GLY A 86 3.84 -19.38 -5.16
CA GLY A 86 4.73 -18.25 -5.27
C GLY A 86 5.27 -17.84 -3.91
N TYR A 87 4.38 -17.66 -2.93
CA TYR A 87 4.80 -17.32 -1.56
C TYR A 87 5.66 -18.40 -0.89
N TRP A 88 5.39 -19.68 -1.20
CA TRP A 88 6.25 -20.80 -0.82
C TRP A 88 7.67 -20.61 -1.34
N ALA A 89 7.82 -20.39 -2.65
CA ALA A 89 9.13 -20.25 -3.27
C ALA A 89 9.89 -19.00 -2.77
N ASP A 90 9.18 -17.91 -2.51
CA ASP A 90 9.79 -16.61 -2.19
C ASP A 90 10.12 -16.42 -0.70
N THR A 91 9.41 -17.09 0.21
CA THR A 91 9.55 -16.81 1.66
C THR A 91 9.29 -18.03 2.53
N LEU A 92 8.12 -18.67 2.39
CA LEU A 92 7.67 -19.68 3.35
C LEU A 92 8.57 -20.94 3.35
N GLN A 93 9.17 -21.30 2.21
CA GLN A 93 10.10 -22.43 2.15
C GLN A 93 11.33 -22.23 3.05
N ASP A 94 11.93 -21.04 3.02
CA ASP A 94 13.13 -20.73 3.79
C ASP A 94 12.82 -20.71 5.29
N ASP A 95 11.69 -20.10 5.67
CA ASP A 95 11.24 -20.09 7.06
C ASP A 95 10.98 -21.53 7.58
N VAL A 96 10.29 -22.36 6.79
CA VAL A 96 10.03 -23.77 7.15
C VAL A 96 11.34 -24.54 7.25
N HIS A 97 12.30 -24.30 6.36
CA HIS A 97 13.61 -24.94 6.44
C HIS A 97 14.33 -24.60 7.74
N GLN A 98 14.28 -23.33 8.15
CA GLN A 98 14.87 -22.89 9.41
C GLN A 98 14.20 -23.54 10.63
N ILE A 99 12.87 -23.65 10.64
CA ILE A 99 12.11 -24.32 11.72
C ILE A 99 12.45 -25.82 11.77
N VAL A 100 12.59 -26.48 10.62
CA VAL A 100 12.97 -27.90 10.54
C VAL A 100 14.40 -28.15 11.02
N GLN A 101 15.28 -27.14 11.01
CA GLN A 101 16.65 -27.27 11.51
C GLN A 101 16.78 -26.91 12.98
N ALA A 102 16.22 -25.77 13.39
CA ALA A 102 16.46 -25.17 14.70
C ALA A 102 15.23 -25.17 15.62
N GLY A 103 14.05 -25.49 15.09
CA GLY A 103 12.77 -25.35 15.77
C GLY A 103 12.29 -23.89 15.82
N TRP A 104 11.25 -23.65 16.61
CA TRP A 104 10.65 -22.33 16.82
C TRP A 104 11.49 -21.45 17.76
N GLN A 105 12.69 -21.05 17.31
CA GLN A 105 13.63 -20.28 18.11
C GLN A 105 13.54 -18.78 17.79
N PRO A 106 13.23 -17.92 18.79
CA PRO A 106 13.26 -16.47 18.61
C PRO A 106 14.68 -15.90 18.56
N VAL A 107 15.68 -16.66 19.02
CA VAL A 107 17.09 -16.29 19.06
C VAL A 107 17.92 -17.47 18.55
N LEU A 108 18.80 -17.22 17.58
CA LEU A 108 19.75 -18.18 17.02
C LEU A 108 21.17 -17.73 17.36
N ASP A 109 21.95 -18.60 18.00
CA ASP A 109 23.35 -18.32 18.38
C ASP A 109 23.54 -16.98 19.13
N GLY A 110 22.58 -16.64 20.00
CA GLY A 110 22.59 -15.40 20.78
C GLY A 110 22.15 -14.15 20.00
N THR A 111 21.74 -14.29 18.75
CA THR A 111 21.25 -13.20 17.89
C THR A 111 19.74 -13.34 17.65
N PRO A 112 18.94 -12.25 17.70
CA PRO A 112 17.54 -12.27 17.31
C PRO A 112 17.33 -12.92 15.93
N ASN A 113 16.39 -13.86 15.83
CA ASN A 113 16.06 -14.53 14.58
C ASN A 113 15.17 -13.64 13.69
N THR A 114 15.77 -12.60 13.13
CA THR A 114 15.06 -11.57 12.34
C THR A 114 14.56 -12.06 10.98
N ASP A 115 15.16 -13.15 10.47
CA ASP A 115 14.76 -13.74 9.18
C ASP A 115 13.40 -14.45 9.34
N LEU A 116 13.26 -15.27 10.40
CA LEU A 116 11.98 -15.92 10.72
C LEU A 116 10.94 -14.92 11.19
N ILE A 117 11.34 -14.05 12.12
CA ILE A 117 10.47 -13.11 12.83
C ILE A 117 10.96 -11.70 12.50
N PRO A 118 10.51 -11.08 11.40
CA PRO A 118 10.86 -9.69 11.11
C PRO A 118 10.52 -8.74 12.26
N PRO A 119 11.37 -7.74 12.59
CA PRO A 119 11.10 -6.76 13.65
C PRO A 119 9.72 -6.07 13.54
N ALA A 120 9.25 -5.84 12.31
CA ALA A 120 7.95 -5.25 12.04
C ALA A 120 6.78 -6.04 12.65
N LEU A 121 6.88 -7.38 12.73
CA LEU A 121 5.84 -8.21 13.35
C LEU A 121 5.79 -7.99 14.87
N ILE A 122 6.96 -7.89 15.51
CA ILE A 122 7.05 -7.60 16.94
C ILE A 122 6.51 -6.20 17.24
N ILE A 123 6.86 -5.21 16.41
CA ILE A 123 6.35 -3.85 16.55
C ILE A 123 4.82 -3.84 16.42
N ALA A 124 4.28 -4.42 15.33
CA ALA A 124 2.85 -4.45 15.09
C ALA A 124 2.07 -5.15 16.22
N ARG A 125 2.61 -6.24 16.76
CA ARG A 125 1.92 -7.05 17.79
C ARG A 125 2.07 -6.49 19.20
N PHE A 126 3.23 -5.94 19.56
CA PHE A 126 3.55 -5.60 20.96
C PHE A 126 3.81 -4.12 21.21
N PHE A 127 4.16 -3.35 20.17
CA PHE A 127 4.59 -1.96 20.30
C PHE A 127 3.89 -1.02 19.31
N ALA A 128 2.64 -1.32 18.97
CA ALA A 128 1.85 -0.52 18.03
C ALA A 128 1.62 0.90 18.55
N ALA A 129 1.49 1.08 19.87
CA ALA A 129 1.31 2.40 20.48
C ALA A 129 2.58 3.26 20.37
N GLU A 130 3.75 2.65 20.58
CA GLU A 130 5.05 3.29 20.43
C GLU A 130 5.32 3.67 18.96
N GLN A 131 5.00 2.77 18.02
CA GLN A 131 5.09 3.09 16.59
C GLN A 131 4.16 4.26 16.23
N ALA A 132 2.89 4.22 16.67
CA ALA A 132 1.95 5.31 16.42
C ALA A 132 2.40 6.65 17.04
N ALA A 133 3.08 6.62 18.19
CA ALA A 133 3.66 7.82 18.80
C ALA A 133 4.84 8.37 17.98
N ILE A 134 5.67 7.51 17.39
CA ILE A 134 6.73 7.91 16.45
C ILE A 134 6.09 8.54 15.20
N ASP A 135 5.11 7.88 14.61
CA ASP A 135 4.43 8.37 13.40
C ASP A 135 3.80 9.76 13.63
N ALA A 136 3.21 9.99 14.82
CA ALA A 136 2.67 11.29 15.20
C ALA A 136 3.76 12.38 15.32
N LEU A 137 4.91 12.05 15.91
CA LEU A 137 6.06 12.96 15.99
C LEU A 137 6.66 13.24 14.62
N GLU A 138 6.66 12.27 13.71
CA GLU A 138 7.10 12.44 12.33
C GLU A 138 6.16 13.36 11.55
N ALA A 139 4.84 13.18 11.70
CA ALA A 139 3.85 14.08 11.11
C ALA A 139 3.98 15.53 11.63
N GLU A 140 4.26 15.70 12.94
CA GLU A 140 4.55 17.02 13.53
C GLU A 140 5.82 17.64 12.92
N ARG A 141 6.92 16.87 12.84
CA ARG A 141 8.18 17.31 12.22
C ARG A 141 7.95 17.74 10.76
N GLU A 142 7.23 16.96 9.98
CA GLU A 142 6.93 17.27 8.58
C GLU A 142 6.04 18.51 8.43
N ALA A 143 5.09 18.73 9.35
CA ALA A 143 4.30 19.95 9.37
C ALA A 143 5.17 21.18 9.65
N LEU A 144 6.10 21.10 10.61
CA LEU A 144 7.06 22.17 10.89
C LEU A 144 8.01 22.41 9.71
N ALA A 145 8.48 21.35 9.04
CA ALA A 145 9.31 21.47 7.85
C ALA A 145 8.59 22.21 6.71
N ARG A 146 7.30 21.91 6.48
CA ARG A 146 6.48 22.66 5.52
C ARG A 146 6.32 24.13 5.89
N GLN A 147 6.06 24.44 7.17
CA GLN A 147 5.96 25.84 7.63
C GLN A 147 7.27 26.61 7.44
N ILE A 148 8.42 25.96 7.66
CA ILE A 148 9.74 26.55 7.41
C ILE A 148 9.90 26.88 5.92
N GLU A 149 9.53 25.95 5.03
CA GLU A 149 9.62 26.12 3.57
C GLU A 149 8.68 27.24 3.09
N GLU A 150 7.42 27.23 3.49
CA GLU A 150 6.43 28.27 3.17
C GLU A 150 6.93 29.67 3.60
N ALA A 151 7.46 29.80 4.82
CA ALA A 151 8.00 31.08 5.31
C ALA A 151 9.27 31.53 4.54
N GLU A 152 10.11 30.59 4.08
CA GLU A 152 11.29 30.91 3.28
C GLU A 152 10.93 31.33 1.85
N GLU A 153 9.91 30.71 1.25
CA GLU A 153 9.38 31.06 -0.08
C GLU A 153 8.78 32.47 -0.09
N GLU A 154 7.99 32.83 0.93
CA GLU A 154 7.45 34.19 1.10
C GLU A 154 8.57 35.25 1.20
N GLN A 155 9.74 34.85 1.73
CA GLN A 155 10.91 35.71 1.93
C GLN A 155 12.02 35.44 0.90
N SER A 156 11.67 35.14 -0.35
CA SER A 156 12.64 34.82 -1.42
C SER A 156 13.01 35.99 -2.35
N GLY A 157 12.33 37.14 -2.24
CA GLY A 157 12.54 38.32 -3.10
C GLY A 157 13.78 39.18 -2.76
N GLU A 158 14.03 40.21 -3.58
CA GLU A 158 15.18 41.14 -3.42
C GLU A 158 15.11 41.95 -2.10
N ASP A 159 13.91 42.20 -1.58
CA ASP A 159 13.65 42.87 -0.29
C ASP A 159 13.46 41.87 0.88
N SER A 160 14.02 40.66 0.75
CA SER A 160 13.88 39.59 1.75
C SER A 160 14.41 40.00 3.13
N LEU A 161 13.57 39.83 4.16
CA LEU A 161 13.97 39.99 5.57
C LEU A 161 14.96 38.89 6.03
N PHE A 162 15.19 37.86 5.21
CA PHE A 162 16.11 36.76 5.52
C PHE A 162 17.45 36.86 4.79
N ALA A 163 17.63 37.84 3.90
CA ALA A 163 18.80 37.93 3.02
C ALA A 163 20.13 37.87 3.79
N GLU A 164 20.28 38.69 4.83
CA GLU A 164 21.51 38.76 5.62
C GLU A 164 21.70 37.60 6.61
N ALA A 165 20.67 36.78 6.84
CA ALA A 165 20.74 35.61 7.71
C ALA A 165 21.13 34.31 6.97
N ARG A 166 21.13 34.33 5.63
CA ARG A 166 21.52 33.20 4.79
C ARG A 166 23.04 33.00 4.81
N ASN A 167 23.48 31.75 4.75
CA ASN A 167 24.90 31.42 4.65
C ASN A 167 25.43 31.59 3.20
N GLU A 168 26.72 31.34 2.98
CA GLU A 168 27.39 31.42 1.67
C GLU A 168 26.76 30.52 0.58
N ARG A 169 25.93 29.55 0.97
CA ARG A 169 25.20 28.65 0.07
C ARG A 169 23.74 29.05 -0.12
N GLY A 170 23.34 30.22 0.35
CA GLY A 170 21.97 30.72 0.29
C GLY A 170 20.99 30.02 1.25
N LYS A 171 21.48 29.15 2.16
CA LYS A 171 20.61 28.42 3.09
C LYS A 171 20.43 29.19 4.39
N LEU A 172 19.18 29.30 4.84
CA LEU A 172 18.85 29.82 6.15
C LEU A 172 19.13 28.74 7.22
N THR A 173 19.85 29.10 8.28
CA THR A 173 20.21 28.16 9.36
C THR A 173 19.95 28.79 10.71
N ALA A 174 19.66 27.98 11.74
CA ALA A 174 19.48 28.48 13.11
C ALA A 174 20.66 29.37 13.57
N LYS A 175 21.89 29.04 13.17
CA LYS A 175 23.07 29.87 13.46
C LYS A 175 23.02 31.22 12.75
N GLY A 176 22.76 31.23 11.44
CA GLY A 176 22.69 32.46 10.64
C GLY A 176 21.61 33.40 11.16
N VAL A 177 20.42 32.86 11.44
CA VAL A 177 19.30 33.62 12.03
C VAL A 177 19.68 34.21 13.40
N LYS A 178 20.29 33.41 14.30
CA LYS A 178 20.75 33.90 15.61
C LYS A 178 21.82 34.98 15.51
N ASP A 179 22.74 34.86 14.57
CA ASP A 179 23.83 35.83 14.40
C ASP A 179 23.26 37.15 13.84
N ARG A 180 22.32 37.11 12.90
CA ARG A 180 21.62 38.30 12.40
C ARG A 180 20.76 38.98 13.47
N LEU A 181 19.97 38.22 14.23
CA LEU A 181 19.18 38.74 15.36
C LEU A 181 20.04 39.49 16.40
N LYS A 182 21.29 39.05 16.62
CA LYS A 182 22.23 39.77 17.50
C LYS A 182 22.72 41.08 16.89
N ALA A 183 22.97 41.10 15.59
CA ALA A 183 23.45 42.29 14.88
C ALA A 183 22.40 43.41 14.87
N ILE A 184 21.12 43.06 14.66
CA ILE A 184 20.01 44.03 14.58
C ILE A 184 19.33 44.33 15.92
N LYS A 185 19.82 43.78 17.03
CA LYS A 185 19.16 43.83 18.35
C LYS A 185 18.80 45.25 18.84
N SER A 186 19.61 46.25 18.49
CA SER A 186 19.41 47.64 18.90
C SER A 186 18.93 48.55 17.76
N ASP A 187 18.69 47.97 16.57
CA ASP A 187 18.23 48.70 15.41
C ASP A 187 16.69 48.81 15.46
N ARG A 188 16.19 50.04 15.53
CA ARG A 188 14.75 50.30 15.58
C ARG A 188 14.10 50.23 14.20
N GLU A 189 14.87 50.38 13.13
CA GLU A 189 14.38 50.31 11.75
C GLU A 189 14.24 48.86 11.29
N ALA A 190 14.94 47.92 11.94
CA ALA A 190 14.89 46.48 11.66
C ALA A 190 13.81 45.71 12.47
N ALA A 191 12.77 46.38 12.95
CA ALA A 191 11.76 45.76 13.81
C ALA A 191 11.02 44.58 13.13
N ASP A 192 10.64 44.76 11.85
CA ASP A 192 9.94 43.73 11.07
C ASP A 192 10.87 42.56 10.73
N GLU A 193 12.13 42.85 10.39
CA GLU A 193 13.18 41.84 10.17
C GLU A 193 13.40 40.99 11.43
N HIS A 194 13.53 41.65 12.58
CA HIS A 194 13.70 40.97 13.86
C HIS A 194 12.51 40.06 14.18
N ALA A 195 11.28 40.53 13.96
CA ALA A 195 10.07 39.73 14.19
C ALA A 195 10.03 38.49 13.29
N ALA A 196 10.30 38.65 11.99
CA ALA A 196 10.30 37.57 11.02
C ALA A 196 11.40 36.53 11.32
N LEU A 197 12.63 36.99 11.59
CA LEU A 197 13.75 36.11 11.94
C LEU A 197 13.51 35.38 13.27
N GLN A 198 12.85 36.00 14.24
CA GLN A 198 12.52 35.35 15.50
C GLN A 198 11.45 34.27 15.33
N ALA A 199 10.42 34.51 14.51
CA ALA A 199 9.41 33.51 14.18
C ALA A 199 10.04 32.32 13.44
N GLN A 200 10.90 32.59 12.45
CA GLN A 200 11.60 31.55 11.70
C GLN A 200 12.57 30.74 12.57
N LEU A 201 13.27 31.40 13.50
CA LEU A 201 14.13 30.71 14.46
C LEU A 201 13.33 29.73 15.32
N ALA A 202 12.15 30.13 15.80
CA ALA A 202 11.30 29.29 16.62
C ALA A 202 10.85 28.03 15.85
N LEU A 203 10.49 28.16 14.57
CA LEU A 203 10.14 27.02 13.71
C LEU A 203 11.32 26.07 13.51
N ILE A 204 12.51 26.59 13.18
CA ILE A 204 13.72 25.79 12.99
C ILE A 204 14.10 25.04 14.27
N GLU A 205 14.00 25.69 15.44
CA GLU A 205 14.31 25.04 16.72
C GLU A 205 13.26 24.00 17.12
N ALA A 206 11.98 24.24 16.82
CA ALA A 206 10.90 23.29 17.05
C ALA A 206 11.05 22.04 16.15
N GLU A 207 11.34 22.22 14.86
CA GLU A 207 11.57 21.12 13.92
C GLU A 207 12.77 20.27 14.38
N ALA A 208 13.89 20.91 14.74
CA ALA A 208 15.07 20.21 15.22
C ALA A 208 14.80 19.44 16.53
N ALA A 209 13.99 20.01 17.43
CA ALA A 209 13.56 19.33 18.65
C ALA A 209 12.64 18.13 18.35
N ALA A 210 11.70 18.26 17.43
CA ALA A 210 10.83 17.17 16.98
C ALA A 210 11.64 16.05 16.32
N ALA A 211 12.57 16.39 15.42
CA ALA A 211 13.48 15.44 14.79
C ALA A 211 14.32 14.66 15.81
N LYS A 212 14.78 15.33 16.87
CA LYS A 212 15.46 14.67 17.98
C LYS A 212 14.53 13.70 18.74
N LYS A 213 13.30 14.09 19.03
CA LYS A 213 12.31 13.23 19.69
C LYS A 213 12.02 11.97 18.87
N VAL A 214 11.82 12.10 17.55
CA VAL A 214 11.65 10.97 16.62
C VAL A 214 12.84 10.02 16.76
N LYS A 215 14.08 10.53 16.62
CA LYS A 215 15.29 9.71 16.71
C LYS A 215 15.42 8.98 18.06
N ASP A 216 15.18 9.69 19.16
CA ASP A 216 15.29 9.11 20.51
C ASP A 216 14.21 8.05 20.74
N ALA A 217 12.98 8.28 20.28
CA ALA A 217 11.88 7.33 20.35
C ALA A 217 12.10 6.09 19.48
N SER A 218 12.55 6.25 18.22
CA SER A 218 12.90 5.11 17.35
C SER A 218 13.99 4.25 17.96
N ARG A 219 15.04 4.86 18.53
CA ARG A 219 16.11 4.12 19.21
C ARG A 219 15.60 3.37 20.45
N ALA A 220 14.66 3.97 21.18
CA ALA A 220 14.03 3.32 22.32
C ALA A 220 13.19 2.11 21.87
N LEU A 221 12.39 2.26 20.81
CA LEU A 221 11.61 1.17 20.22
C LEU A 221 12.52 0.03 19.72
N ASP A 222 13.60 0.35 19.00
CA ASP A 222 14.58 -0.66 18.55
C ASP A 222 15.15 -1.47 19.71
N ALA A 223 15.46 -0.81 20.84
CA ALA A 223 15.97 -1.47 22.03
C ALA A 223 14.90 -2.37 22.68
N GLN A 224 13.64 -1.91 22.75
CA GLN A 224 12.52 -2.71 23.25
C GLN A 224 12.25 -3.93 22.38
N VAL A 225 12.26 -3.77 21.06
CA VAL A 225 12.09 -4.86 20.09
C VAL A 225 13.20 -5.90 20.25
N ARG A 226 14.47 -5.48 20.32
CA ARG A 226 15.60 -6.40 20.57
C ARG A 226 15.44 -7.16 21.88
N ALA A 227 15.06 -6.48 22.95
CA ALA A 227 14.82 -7.11 24.25
C ALA A 227 13.65 -8.10 24.20
N ARG A 228 12.61 -7.82 23.39
CA ARG A 228 11.42 -8.66 23.28
C ARG A 228 11.72 -10.06 22.75
N TYR A 229 12.63 -10.20 21.77
CA TYR A 229 13.02 -11.51 21.23
C TYR A 229 13.44 -12.51 22.32
N ALA A 230 14.21 -12.06 23.31
CA ALA A 230 14.67 -12.91 24.42
C ALA A 230 13.54 -13.38 25.36
N THR A 231 12.34 -12.81 25.23
CA THR A 231 11.18 -13.10 26.09
C THR A 231 10.04 -13.79 25.33
N LEU A 232 10.18 -14.03 24.03
CA LEU A 232 9.17 -14.72 23.25
C LEU A 232 9.15 -16.20 23.61
N ASP A 233 7.96 -16.71 23.96
CA ASP A 233 7.71 -18.13 24.08
C ASP A 233 7.36 -18.76 22.73
N ALA A 234 7.34 -20.10 22.68
CA ALA A 234 7.05 -20.84 21.46
C ALA A 234 5.69 -20.47 20.84
N ASP A 235 4.66 -20.29 21.68
CA ASP A 235 3.32 -19.93 21.22
C ASP A 235 3.30 -18.52 20.59
N SER A 236 4.02 -17.56 21.18
CA SER A 236 4.16 -16.21 20.63
C SER A 236 4.92 -16.21 19.32
N VAL A 237 6.00 -17.00 19.21
CA VAL A 237 6.76 -17.17 17.97
C VAL A 237 5.86 -17.75 16.87
N GLN A 238 5.14 -18.83 17.18
CA GLN A 238 4.21 -19.44 16.23
C GLN A 238 3.12 -18.48 15.79
N ALA A 239 2.56 -17.68 16.70
CA ALA A 239 1.52 -16.73 16.34
C ALA A 239 2.07 -15.59 15.46
N LEU A 240 3.27 -15.07 15.73
CA LEU A 240 3.90 -14.05 14.87
C LEU A 240 4.17 -14.61 13.46
N VAL A 241 4.71 -15.81 13.37
CA VAL A 241 5.14 -16.38 12.09
C VAL A 241 3.96 -16.95 11.31
N ILE A 242 3.13 -17.78 11.93
CA ILE A 242 2.03 -18.43 11.22
C ILE A 242 0.92 -17.42 10.95
N ASP A 243 0.44 -16.72 11.98
CA ASP A 243 -0.75 -15.88 11.85
C ASP A 243 -0.42 -14.52 11.22
N ASP A 244 0.59 -13.82 11.76
CA ASP A 244 0.88 -12.43 11.38
C ASP A 244 1.79 -12.30 10.15
N LYS A 245 2.59 -13.33 9.80
CA LYS A 245 3.44 -13.36 8.60
C LYS A 245 2.78 -14.16 7.48
N TRP A 246 2.68 -15.49 7.64
CA TRP A 246 2.33 -16.39 6.55
C TRP A 246 0.86 -16.31 6.16
N LEU A 247 -0.05 -16.50 7.12
CA LEU A 247 -1.49 -16.49 6.86
C LEU A 247 -1.99 -15.08 6.52
N ALA A 248 -1.39 -14.03 7.08
CA ALA A 248 -1.66 -12.65 6.71
C ALA A 248 -1.26 -12.36 5.25
N ALA A 249 -0.07 -12.80 4.81
CA ALA A 249 0.37 -12.63 3.42
C ALA A 249 -0.56 -13.35 2.43
N LEU A 250 -0.95 -14.59 2.73
CA LEU A 250 -1.89 -15.36 1.90
C LEU A 250 -3.29 -14.73 1.89
N ALA A 251 -3.76 -14.19 3.02
CA ALA A 251 -5.02 -13.46 3.09
C ALA A 251 -5.01 -12.23 2.18
N ALA A 252 -3.91 -11.46 2.20
CA ALA A 252 -3.74 -10.28 1.36
C ALA A 252 -3.70 -10.66 -0.14
N ALA A 253 -2.99 -11.74 -0.50
CA ALA A 253 -2.95 -12.24 -1.88
C ALA A 253 -4.34 -12.67 -2.37
N LEU A 254 -5.11 -13.37 -1.53
CA LEU A 254 -6.49 -13.74 -1.85
C LEU A 254 -7.40 -12.52 -2.01
N GLN A 255 -7.25 -11.52 -1.15
CA GLN A 255 -8.01 -10.27 -1.26
C GLN A 255 -7.71 -9.53 -2.56
N ALA A 256 -6.43 -9.45 -2.95
CA ALA A 256 -6.01 -8.89 -4.24
C ALA A 256 -6.62 -9.66 -5.42
N GLU A 257 -6.74 -10.98 -5.31
CA GLU A 257 -7.37 -11.82 -6.34
C GLU A 257 -8.88 -11.55 -6.46
N VAL A 258 -9.59 -11.36 -5.34
CA VAL A 258 -11.00 -10.93 -5.32
C VAL A 258 -11.17 -9.56 -5.98
N GLU A 259 -10.27 -8.63 -5.71
CA GLU A 259 -10.25 -7.31 -6.35
C GLU A 259 -9.99 -7.42 -7.86
N ARG A 260 -9.08 -8.30 -8.28
CA ARG A 260 -8.80 -8.58 -9.70
C ARG A 260 -10.02 -9.09 -10.45
N VAL A 261 -10.83 -9.96 -9.82
CA VAL A 261 -12.12 -10.43 -10.37
C VAL A 261 -13.08 -9.25 -10.57
N SER A 262 -13.21 -8.37 -9.57
CA SER A 262 -14.05 -7.16 -9.68
C SER A 262 -13.62 -6.25 -10.85
N GLN A 263 -12.32 -6.04 -11.01
CA GLN A 263 -11.77 -5.22 -12.10
C GLN A 263 -12.00 -5.87 -13.46
N THR A 264 -11.83 -7.18 -13.56
CA THR A 264 -12.06 -7.94 -14.80
C THR A 264 -13.54 -7.90 -15.18
N LEU A 265 -14.45 -8.10 -14.23
CA LEU A 265 -15.89 -8.01 -14.48
C LEU A 265 -16.27 -6.61 -14.95
N THR A 266 -15.78 -5.56 -14.26
CA THR A 266 -16.00 -4.17 -14.65
C THR A 266 -15.52 -3.90 -16.08
N GLY A 267 -14.31 -4.35 -16.41
CA GLY A 267 -13.73 -4.20 -17.75
C GLY A 267 -14.58 -4.88 -18.83
N ARG A 268 -14.99 -6.13 -18.60
CA ARG A 268 -15.85 -6.85 -19.56
C ARG A 268 -17.21 -6.20 -19.76
N VAL A 269 -17.83 -5.66 -18.70
CA VAL A 269 -19.11 -4.95 -18.83
C VAL A 269 -18.93 -3.64 -19.61
N ARG A 270 -17.82 -2.91 -19.41
CA ARG A 270 -17.50 -1.72 -20.20
C ARG A 270 -17.25 -2.04 -21.66
N GLU A 271 -16.45 -3.07 -21.95
CA GLU A 271 -16.20 -3.50 -23.33
C GLU A 271 -17.52 -3.87 -24.04
N LEU A 272 -18.40 -4.60 -23.37
CA LEU A 272 -19.73 -4.91 -23.90
C LEU A 272 -20.54 -3.62 -24.12
N ALA A 273 -20.53 -2.69 -23.17
CA ALA A 273 -21.24 -1.44 -23.31
C ALA A 273 -20.77 -0.60 -24.50
N GLU A 274 -19.46 -0.51 -24.72
CA GLU A 274 -18.87 0.19 -25.86
C GLU A 274 -19.22 -0.50 -27.18
N ARG A 275 -19.05 -1.83 -27.25
CA ARG A 275 -19.36 -2.61 -28.46
C ARG A 275 -20.83 -2.54 -28.87
N TYR A 276 -21.72 -2.43 -27.90
CA TYR A 276 -23.17 -2.33 -28.14
C TYR A 276 -23.71 -0.90 -28.04
N ALA A 277 -22.86 0.11 -27.85
CA ALA A 277 -23.26 1.52 -27.79
C ALA A 277 -23.87 2.00 -29.12
N THR A 278 -23.30 1.55 -30.24
CA THR A 278 -23.82 1.83 -31.58
C THR A 278 -24.28 0.52 -32.24
N PRO A 279 -25.59 0.26 -32.33
CA PRO A 279 -26.10 -0.93 -33.00
C PRO A 279 -25.64 -1.01 -34.45
N LEU A 280 -25.27 -2.21 -34.90
CA LEU A 280 -24.85 -2.46 -36.30
C LEU A 280 -25.85 -1.91 -37.35
N PRO A 281 -27.19 -1.94 -37.15
CA PRO A 281 -28.13 -1.32 -38.08
C PRO A 281 -28.07 0.21 -38.10
N ALA A 282 -27.74 0.85 -36.98
CA ALA A 282 -27.56 2.31 -36.94
C ALA A 282 -26.32 2.71 -37.74
N LEU A 283 -25.22 1.96 -37.59
CA LEU A 283 -24.02 2.13 -38.42
C LEU A 283 -24.31 1.85 -39.91
N ALA A 284 -25.13 0.85 -40.23
CA ALA A 284 -25.51 0.55 -41.61
C ALA A 284 -26.32 1.68 -42.26
N VAL A 285 -27.29 2.26 -41.53
CA VAL A 285 -28.06 3.42 -42.00
C VAL A 285 -27.18 4.66 -42.15
N GLU A 286 -26.24 4.88 -41.24
CA GLU A 286 -25.30 6.00 -41.32
C GLU A 286 -24.34 5.84 -42.51
N VAL A 287 -23.83 4.63 -42.75
CA VAL A 287 -23.04 4.30 -43.95
C VAL A 287 -23.85 4.51 -45.22
N GLU A 288 -25.09 4.04 -45.28
CA GLU A 288 -25.97 4.26 -46.43
C GLU A 288 -26.19 5.76 -46.69
N THR A 289 -26.44 6.53 -45.63
CA THR A 289 -26.62 7.98 -45.70
C THR A 289 -25.36 8.70 -46.18
N LEU A 290 -24.18 8.32 -45.66
CA LEU A 290 -22.90 8.91 -46.06
C LEU A 290 -22.50 8.50 -47.48
N SER A 291 -22.72 7.25 -47.87
CA SER A 291 -22.50 6.75 -49.24
C SER A 291 -23.35 7.50 -50.25
N ALA A 292 -24.63 7.73 -49.96
CA ALA A 292 -25.51 8.52 -50.83
C ALA A 292 -25.00 9.96 -51.02
N ARG A 293 -24.47 10.59 -49.96
CA ARG A 293 -23.86 11.94 -50.04
C ARG A 293 -22.58 11.94 -50.89
N VAL A 294 -21.74 10.91 -50.75
CA VAL A 294 -20.53 10.76 -51.57
C VAL A 294 -20.88 10.56 -53.04
N GLU A 295 -21.86 9.70 -53.35
CA GLU A 295 -22.33 9.49 -54.73
C GLU A 295 -22.87 10.79 -55.36
N GLU A 296 -23.63 11.58 -54.59
CA GLU A 296 -24.12 12.88 -55.06
C GLU A 296 -22.96 13.85 -55.36
N HIS A 297 -21.97 13.93 -54.47
CA HIS A 297 -20.79 14.77 -54.66
C HIS A 297 -19.97 14.32 -55.88
N LEU A 298 -19.77 13.02 -56.07
CA LEU A 298 -19.05 12.48 -57.23
C LEU A 298 -19.79 12.75 -58.56
N ARG A 299 -21.13 12.65 -58.57
CA ARG A 299 -21.94 13.06 -59.73
C ARG A 299 -21.78 14.54 -60.05
N ARG A 300 -21.77 15.41 -59.04
CA ARG A 300 -21.53 16.86 -59.23
C ARG A 300 -20.13 17.17 -59.76
N MET A 301 -19.16 16.31 -59.48
CA MET A 301 -17.79 16.40 -60.00
C MET A 301 -17.62 15.76 -61.40
N GLY A 302 -18.71 15.24 -62.00
CA GLY A 302 -18.68 14.69 -63.36
C GLY A 302 -18.23 13.23 -63.46
N VAL A 303 -18.11 12.51 -62.34
CA VAL A 303 -17.80 11.08 -62.34
C VAL A 303 -19.12 10.30 -62.46
N ALA A 304 -19.39 9.74 -63.64
CA ALA A 304 -20.52 8.83 -63.86
C ALA A 304 -20.03 7.38 -63.73
N TRP A 305 -20.59 6.64 -62.77
CA TRP A 305 -20.37 5.19 -62.65
C TRP A 305 -21.30 4.46 -63.64
N SER A 306 -20.74 3.56 -64.44
CA SER A 306 -21.48 2.57 -65.25
C SER A 306 -21.94 1.40 -64.40
#